data_AF-A0A959L3I1-F1
#
_entry.id   AF-A0A959L3I1-F1
#
_cell.length_a   1.000
_cell.length_b   1.000
_cell.length_c   1.000
_cell.angle_alpha   90.00
_cell.angle_beta   90.00
_cell.angle_gamma   90.00
#
_symmetry.space_group_name_H-M   'P 1'
#
loop_
_entity.id
_entity.type
_entity.pdbx_description
1 polymer ?
#
loop_
_entity_poly.entity_id
_entity_poly.type
_entity_poly.pdbx_seq_one_letter_code
_entity_poly.pdbx_strand_id
1 'polypeptide(L)' 'INALQRIKEAAKTQHKNMWMIGNGVELIQQGYNFICLTEPTMFLEAKLRELNDMTKAGRTSNSTSTKIVLP' A
#
# COMPACT_ATOMS: atom_id res chain seq x y z
N ILE A 1 29.06 1.36 -3.60
CA ILE A 1 28.03 1.98 -4.46
C ILE A 1 27.06 0.89 -4.92
N ASN A 2 25.76 1.00 -4.63
CA ASN A 2 24.71 0.07 -5.06
C ASN A 2 24.38 0.28 -6.56
N ALA A 3 23.97 -0.77 -7.29
CA ALA A 3 23.53 -0.69 -8.68
C ALA A 3 22.49 0.42 -8.94
N LEU A 4 21.53 0.62 -8.04
CA LEU A 4 20.51 1.67 -8.15
C LEU A 4 21.12 3.08 -8.15
N GLN A 5 22.12 3.31 -7.30
CA GLN A 5 22.86 4.56 -7.21
C GLN A 5 23.58 4.85 -8.54
N ARG A 6 24.23 3.84 -9.13
CA ARG A 6 24.93 3.95 -10.42
C ARG A 6 23.98 4.35 -11.56
N ILE A 7 22.80 3.72 -11.61
CA ILE A 7 21.79 4.03 -12.62
C ILE A 7 21.29 5.47 -12.44
N LYS A 8 21.05 5.89 -11.19
CA LYS A 8 20.59 7.24 -10.87
C LYS A 8 21.62 8.30 -11.27
N GLU A 9 22.89 8.06 -10.99
CA GLU A 9 23.99 8.94 -11.39
C GLU A 9 24.09 9.02 -12.93
N ALA A 10 24.06 7.88 -13.62
CA ALA A 10 24.07 7.84 -15.08
C ALA A 10 22.89 8.60 -15.69
N ALA A 11 21.67 8.43 -15.16
CA ALA A 11 20.49 9.17 -15.61
C ALA A 11 20.65 10.69 -15.44
N LYS A 12 21.21 11.13 -14.29
CA LYS A 12 21.52 12.55 -14.04
C LYS A 12 22.48 13.12 -15.08
N THR A 13 23.54 12.40 -15.46
CA THR A 13 24.49 12.86 -16.50
C THR A 13 23.86 13.03 -17.88
N GLN A 14 22.73 12.38 -18.12
CA GLN A 14 21.97 12.45 -19.37
C GLN A 14 20.73 13.34 -19.26
N HIS A 15 20.60 14.11 -18.19
CA HIS A 15 19.42 14.95 -17.90
C HIS A 15 18.09 14.19 -17.93
N LYS A 16 18.10 12.89 -17.59
CA LYS A 16 16.91 12.05 -17.54
C LYS A 16 16.38 11.96 -16.13
N ASN A 17 15.07 12.18 -15.99
CA ASN A 17 14.38 11.96 -14.72
C ASN A 17 14.23 10.46 -14.45
N MET A 18 14.58 10.05 -13.24
CA MET A 18 14.37 8.70 -12.74
C MET A 18 13.04 8.62 -11.99
N TRP A 19 12.43 7.43 -12.04
CA TRP A 19 11.20 7.15 -11.31
C TRP A 19 11.31 5.89 -10.46
N MET A 20 10.44 5.80 -9.45
CA MET A 20 10.42 4.69 -8.51
C MET A 20 9.02 4.46 -7.95
N ILE A 21 8.72 3.20 -7.63
CA ILE A 21 7.54 2.82 -6.86
C ILE A 21 7.91 2.78 -5.37
N GLY A 22 7.18 3.45 -4.49
CA GLY A 22 7.43 3.37 -3.05
C GLY A 22 6.84 4.54 -2.25
N ASN A 23 7.37 4.75 -1.04
CA ASN A 23 6.95 5.84 -0.17
C ASN A 23 7.34 7.20 -0.76
N GLY A 24 6.35 8.05 -1.01
CA GLY A 24 6.58 9.35 -1.64
C GLY A 24 7.49 10.29 -0.85
N VAL A 25 7.36 10.34 0.48
CA VAL A 25 8.16 11.24 1.33
C VAL A 25 9.63 10.85 1.28
N GLU A 26 9.92 9.56 1.44
CA GLU A 26 11.29 9.04 1.39
C GLU A 26 11.91 9.23 0.00
N LEU A 27 11.15 8.98 -1.07
CA LEU A 27 11.64 9.10 -2.44
C LEU A 27 11.93 10.56 -2.84
N ILE A 28 11.15 11.53 -2.36
CA ILE A 28 11.44 12.96 -2.53
C ILE A 28 12.75 13.33 -1.83
N GLN A 29 12.94 12.87 -0.58
CA GLN A 29 14.19 13.11 0.16
C GLN A 29 15.41 12.51 -0.54
N GLN A 30 15.22 11.41 -1.26
CA GLN A 30 16.25 10.81 -2.09
C GLN A 30 16.47 11.55 -3.43
N GLY A 31 15.60 12.50 -3.81
CA GLY A 31 15.72 13.30 -5.03
C GLY A 31 15.08 12.65 -6.27
N TYR A 32 14.03 11.84 -6.09
CA TYR A 32 13.16 11.41 -7.18
C TYR A 32 12.04 12.44 -7.39
N ASN A 33 11.70 12.71 -8.66
CA ASN A 33 10.71 13.73 -9.04
C ASN A 33 9.50 13.14 -9.79
N PHE A 34 9.59 11.88 -10.23
CA PHE A 34 8.46 11.12 -10.78
C PHE A 34 8.27 9.88 -9.91
N ILE A 35 7.14 9.79 -9.21
CA ILE A 35 6.92 8.79 -8.15
C ILE A 35 5.62 8.07 -8.41
N CYS A 36 5.66 6.75 -8.34
CA CYS A 36 4.50 5.90 -8.30
C CYS A 36 4.29 5.43 -6.85
N LEU A 37 3.11 5.66 -6.27
CA LEU A 37 2.88 5.33 -4.87
C LEU A 37 2.61 3.83 -4.66
N THR A 38 1.89 3.23 -5.59
CA THR A 38 1.51 1.80 -5.57
C THR A 38 1.00 1.38 -6.94
N GLU A 39 0.92 0.07 -7.16
CA GLU A 39 0.25 -0.50 -8.33
C GLU A 39 -1.27 -0.60 -8.06
N PRO A 40 -2.15 -0.20 -9.02
CA PRO A 40 -3.59 -0.17 -8.82
C PRO A 40 -4.23 -1.48 -8.37
N THR A 41 -3.84 -2.62 -8.96
CA THR A 41 -4.43 -3.92 -8.60
C THR A 41 -4.00 -4.39 -7.21
N MET A 42 -2.75 -4.16 -6.82
CA MET A 42 -2.27 -4.41 -5.45
C MET A 42 -3.02 -3.56 -4.43
N PHE A 43 -3.27 -2.29 -4.74
CA PHE A 43 -4.03 -1.41 -3.85
C PHE A 43 -5.48 -1.88 -3.69
N LEU A 44 -6.12 -2.25 -4.80
CA LEU A 44 -7.48 -2.78 -4.79
C LEU A 44 -7.58 -4.08 -3.99
N GLU A 45 -6.67 -5.03 -4.22
CA GLU A 45 -6.64 -6.29 -3.49
C GLU A 45 -6.50 -6.08 -1.98
N ALA A 46 -5.56 -5.21 -1.57
CA ALA A 46 -5.33 -4.90 -0.17
C ALA A 46 -6.59 -4.32 0.50
N LYS A 47 -7.29 -3.40 -0.17
CA LYS A 47 -8.52 -2.79 0.35
C LYS A 47 -9.71 -3.76 0.37
N LEU A 48 -9.83 -4.63 -0.62
CA LEU A 48 -10.85 -5.68 -0.61
C LEU A 48 -10.62 -6.67 0.54
N ARG A 49 -9.36 -7.02 0.81
CA ARG A 49 -9.00 -7.89 1.94
C ARG A 49 -9.37 -7.25 3.28
N GLU A 50 -9.03 -5.97 3.47
CA GLU A 50 -9.41 -5.19 4.66
C GLU A 50 -10.93 -5.19 4.90
N LEU A 51 -11.72 -4.88 3.86
CA LEU A 51 -13.18 -4.89 3.95
C LEU A 51 -13.77 -6.27 4.25
N ASN A 52 -13.22 -7.32 3.66
CA ASN A 52 -13.64 -8.69 3.89
C ASN A 52 -13.38 -9.12 5.34
N ASP A 53 -12.23 -8.76 5.89
CA ASP A 53 -11.86 -9.09 7.26
C ASP A 53 -12.74 -8.34 8.27
N MET A 54 -13.01 -7.05 8.03
CA MET A 54 -13.97 -6.27 8.82
C MET A 54 -15.38 -6.88 8.81
N THR A 55 -15.84 -7.33 7.64
CA THR A 55 -17.17 -7.96 7.49
C THR A 55 -17.27 -9.26 8.26
N LYS A 56 -16.22 -10.10 8.22
CA LYS A 56 -16.16 -11.35 8.99
C LYS A 56 -16.14 -11.10 10.49
N ALA A 57 -15.37 -10.12 10.94
CA ALA A 57 -15.32 -9.73 12.34
C ALA A 57 -16.70 -9.27 12.85
N GLY A 58 -17.40 -8.41 12.10
CA GLY A 58 -18.76 -7.95 12.45
C GLY A 58 -19.82 -9.06 12.45
N ARG A 59 -19.60 -10.18 11.74
CA ARG A 59 -20.51 -11.33 11.75
C ARG A 59 -20.38 -12.18 13.02
N THR A 60 -19.24 -12.13 13.70
CA THR A 60 -19.01 -12.88 14.95
C THR A 60 -19.64 -12.23 16.20
N SER A 61 -20.00 -10.95 16.14
CA SER A 61 -20.60 -10.22 17.28
C SER A 61 -22.11 -10.35 17.43
N ASN A 62 -22.83 -10.98 16.49
CA ASN A 62 -24.29 -11.10 16.51
C ASN A 62 -24.84 -12.48 16.96
N SER A 63 -24.02 -13.35 17.58
CA SER A 63 -24.42 -14.72 17.94
C SER A 63 -24.81 -14.94 19.42
N THR A 64 -25.14 -13.89 20.19
CA THR A 64 -25.70 -14.06 21.54
C THR A 64 -27.22 -13.97 21.47
N SER A 65 -27.85 -15.04 20.96
CA SER A 65 -29.29 -15.19 21.05
C SER A 65 -29.65 -15.50 22.50
N THR A 66 -30.03 -14.48 23.27
CA THR A 66 -30.64 -14.63 24.59
C THR A 66 -31.87 -15.53 24.45
N LYS A 67 -31.79 -16.76 24.97
CA LYS A 67 -32.98 -17.61 25.13
C LYS A 67 -33.85 -16.96 26.21
N ILE A 68 -34.92 -16.30 25.79
CA ILE A 68 -35.99 -15.88 26.70
C ILE A 68 -36.67 -17.17 27.16
N VAL A 69 -36.45 -17.55 28.41
CA VAL A 69 -37.23 -18.59 29.09
C VAL A 69 -38.49 -17.89 29.63
N LEU A 70 -39.64 -18.21 29.05
CA LEU A 70 -40.94 -17.82 29.61
C LEU A 70 -41.39 -18.85 30.66
N PRO A 71 -42.13 -18.41 31.70
CA PRO A 71 -42.54 -19.24 32.84
C PRO A 71 -43.47 -20.40 32.47
#